data_AF-A0A959M0N4-F1
#
_entry.id   AF-A0A959M0N4-F1
#
_cell.length_a   1.000
_cell.length_b   1.000
_cell.length_c   1.000
_cell.angle_alpha   90.00
_cell.angle_beta   90.00
_cell.angle_gamma   90.00
#
_symmetry.space_group_name_H-M   'P 1'
#
loop_
_entity.id
_entity.type
_entity.pdbx_description
1 polymer ?
#
loop_
_entity_poly.entity_id
_entity_poly.type
_entity_poly.pdbx_seq_one_letter_code
_entity_poly.pdbx_strand_id
1 'polypeptide(L)'
;MKKFPLLILALLFAGMLIPNTSDAQVLVRTKQVAPGVTIVKTKPVHPGNNFVWVDGYWDYNPRLKRYTYVEGYWLKRRNPKQVKVVHYHTSSCH
;
A
#
# COMPACT_ATOMS: atom_id res chain seq x y z
N MET A 1 53.12 -47.75 -36.27
CA MET A 1 52.48 -47.33 -34.99
C MET A 1 52.76 -45.85 -34.66
N LYS A 2 52.67 -44.91 -35.63
CA LYS A 2 52.96 -43.47 -35.41
C LYS A 2 51.71 -42.57 -35.48
N LYS A 3 50.55 -43.13 -35.85
CA LYS A 3 49.28 -42.40 -36.04
C LYS A 3 48.50 -42.23 -34.72
N PHE A 4 48.77 -43.09 -33.75
CA PHE A 4 48.14 -43.08 -32.43
C PHE A 4 48.50 -41.83 -31.60
N PRO A 5 49.77 -41.39 -31.48
CA PRO A 5 50.08 -40.15 -30.75
C PRO A 5 49.54 -38.90 -31.46
N LEU A 6 49.46 -38.92 -32.79
CA LEU A 6 48.85 -37.83 -33.58
C LEU A 6 47.36 -37.67 -33.30
N LEU A 7 46.63 -38.79 -33.14
CA LEU A 7 45.22 -38.77 -32.77
C LEU A 7 44.99 -38.24 -31.36
N ILE A 8 45.85 -38.60 -30.40
CA ILE A 8 45.77 -38.09 -29.02
C ILE A 8 46.07 -36.58 -29.00
N LEU A 9 47.09 -36.13 -29.74
CA LEU A 9 47.45 -34.72 -29.80
C LEU A 9 46.34 -33.88 -30.45
N ALA A 10 45.71 -34.38 -31.52
CA ALA A 10 44.58 -33.73 -32.17
C ALA A 10 43.37 -33.63 -31.23
N LEU A 11 43.09 -34.66 -30.43
CA LEU A 11 41.99 -34.68 -29.46
C LEU A 11 42.21 -33.66 -28.33
N LEU A 12 43.45 -33.56 -27.83
CA LEU A 12 43.82 -32.57 -26.81
C LEU A 12 43.69 -31.14 -27.35
N PHE A 13 44.12 -30.91 -28.59
CA PHE A 13 44.02 -29.59 -29.21
C PHE A 13 42.56 -29.18 -29.47
N ALA A 14 41.71 -30.13 -29.86
CA ALA A 14 40.27 -29.90 -30.03
C ALA A 14 39.59 -29.53 -28.71
N GLY A 15 40.02 -30.11 -27.57
CA GLY A 15 39.48 -29.79 -26.25
C GLY A 15 39.75 -28.35 -25.79
N MET A 16 40.81 -27.71 -26.29
CA MET A 16 41.15 -26.32 -25.92
C MET A 16 40.34 -25.27 -26.68
N LEU A 17 39.63 -25.65 -27.74
CA LEU A 17 38.77 -24.75 -28.51
C LEU A 17 37.37 -24.57 -27.89
N ILE A 18 37.10 -25.22 -26.74
CA ILE A 18 35.82 -25.07 -26.04
C ILE A 18 35.87 -23.78 -25.20
N PRO A 19 35.03 -22.76 -25.50
CA PRO A 19 35.01 -21.52 -24.73
C PRO A 19 34.50 -21.78 -23.31
N ASN A 20 35.34 -21.50 -22.31
CA ASN A 20 34.99 -21.58 -20.90
C ASN A 20 34.30 -20.27 -20.43
N THR A 21 33.07 -20.03 -20.88
CA THR A 21 32.26 -18.90 -20.39
C THR A 21 31.42 -19.37 -19.20
N SER A 22 31.93 -19.17 -17.99
CA SER A 22 31.18 -19.42 -16.75
C SER A 22 30.53 -18.11 -16.29
N ASP A 23 29.29 -17.86 -16.72
CA ASP A 23 28.50 -16.74 -16.20
C ASP A 23 27.85 -17.12 -14.88
N ALA A 24 28.50 -16.76 -13.77
CA ALA A 24 27.90 -16.83 -12.45
C ALA A 24 26.96 -15.62 -12.26
N GLN A 25 25.69 -15.77 -12.60
CA GLN A 25 24.71 -14.72 -12.40
C GLN A 25 24.23 -14.70 -10.95
N VAL A 26 24.64 -13.66 -10.19
CA VAL A 26 24.14 -13.41 -8.83
C VAL A 26 22.81 -12.68 -8.92
N LEU A 27 21.71 -13.39 -8.69
CA LEU A 27 20.38 -12.79 -8.61
C LEU A 27 20.21 -12.04 -7.28
N VAL A 28 20.45 -10.73 -7.27
CA VAL A 28 20.17 -9.89 -6.10
C VAL A 28 18.70 -9.51 -6.11
N ARG A 29 17.89 -10.22 -5.30
CA ARG A 29 16.51 -9.81 -5.02
C ARG A 29 16.52 -8.75 -3.92
N THR A 30 16.53 -7.48 -4.31
CA THR A 30 16.25 -6.42 -3.35
C THR A 30 14.74 -6.33 -3.11
N LYS A 31 14.33 -6.48 -1.86
CA LYS A 31 12.97 -6.12 -1.47
C LYS A 31 12.89 -4.60 -1.50
N GLN A 32 12.20 -4.02 -2.48
CA GLN A 32 11.83 -2.62 -2.41
C GLN A 32 10.93 -2.42 -1.19
N VAL A 33 11.52 -1.96 -0.09
CA VAL A 33 10.75 -1.45 1.03
C VAL A 33 10.23 -0.09 0.56
N ALA A 34 8.93 0.00 0.31
CA ALA A 34 8.30 1.29 0.04
C ALA A 34 8.78 2.29 1.09
N PRO A 35 9.16 3.53 0.72
CA PRO A 35 9.49 4.55 1.69
C PRO A 35 8.40 4.53 2.73
N GLY A 36 8.77 4.36 4.01
CA GLY A 36 7.84 4.40 5.12
C GLY A 36 7.29 5.81 5.20
N VAL A 37 6.38 6.16 4.28
CA VAL A 37 5.50 7.31 4.41
C VAL A 37 4.58 6.90 5.53
N THR A 38 5.10 7.13 6.74
CA THR A 38 4.28 7.25 7.92
C THR A 38 3.45 8.48 7.59
N ILE A 39 2.28 8.25 6.99
CA ILE A 39 1.21 9.25 6.99
C ILE A 39 0.89 9.36 8.46
N VAL A 40 1.67 10.19 9.17
CA VAL A 40 1.29 10.66 10.48
C VAL A 40 0.00 11.39 10.16
N LYS A 41 -1.14 10.73 10.41
CA LYS A 41 -2.42 11.40 10.55
C LYS A 41 -2.23 12.26 11.78
N THR A 42 -1.55 13.40 11.61
CA THR A 42 -1.32 14.36 12.67
C THR A 42 -2.70 14.88 12.98
N LYS A 43 -3.34 14.30 14.01
CA LYS A 43 -4.60 14.83 14.51
C LYS A 43 -4.32 16.31 14.78
N PRO A 44 -5.07 17.24 14.16
CA PRO A 44 -4.84 18.66 14.39
C PRO A 44 -4.95 18.97 15.87
N VAL A 45 -4.22 19.97 16.33
CA VAL A 45 -4.15 20.36 17.75
C VAL A 45 -5.55 20.50 18.32
N HIS A 46 -5.76 19.92 19.50
CA HIS A 46 -7.05 19.91 20.19
C HIS A 46 -7.57 21.35 20.42
N PRO A 47 -8.75 21.75 19.88
CA PRO A 47 -9.17 23.17 19.84
C PRO A 47 -9.53 23.78 21.19
N GLY A 48 -9.79 22.96 22.22
CA GLY A 48 -10.19 23.41 23.55
C GLY A 48 -11.22 22.50 24.20
N ASN A 49 -11.68 22.86 25.40
CA ASN A 49 -12.66 22.05 26.13
C ASN A 49 -14.00 21.95 25.38
N ASN A 50 -14.70 20.81 25.53
CA ASN A 50 -15.97 20.47 24.86
C ASN A 50 -15.90 20.14 23.37
N PHE A 51 -14.74 19.75 22.85
CA PHE A 51 -14.62 19.15 21.53
C PHE A 51 -14.41 17.64 21.65
N VAL A 52 -14.96 16.90 20.69
CA VAL A 52 -14.75 15.46 20.53
C VAL A 52 -14.17 15.22 19.15
N TRP A 53 -13.14 14.39 19.07
CA TRP A 53 -12.56 13.99 17.79
C TRP A 53 -13.52 13.03 17.09
N VAL A 54 -13.90 13.35 15.86
CA VAL A 54 -14.64 12.45 14.97
C VAL A 54 -13.64 11.90 13.96
N ASP A 55 -13.45 10.59 13.96
CA ASP A 55 -12.59 9.93 12.98
C ASP A 55 -13.13 10.10 11.57
N GLY A 56 -12.22 10.22 10.60
CA GLY A 56 -12.59 10.32 9.19
C GLY A 56 -13.30 9.05 8.71
N TYR A 57 -14.28 9.22 7.83
CA TYR A 57 -15.12 8.14 7.33
C TYR A 57 -15.41 8.31 5.84
N TRP A 58 -15.81 7.22 5.19
CA TRP A 58 -16.30 7.26 3.82
C TRP A 58 -17.77 7.65 3.81
N ASP A 59 -18.11 8.72 3.11
CA ASP A 59 -19.47 9.17 2.90
C ASP A 59 -19.86 9.00 1.42
N TYR A 60 -21.10 8.58 1.17
CA TYR A 60 -21.60 8.45 -0.19
C TYR A 60 -22.25 9.77 -0.62
N ASN A 61 -21.68 10.41 -1.65
CA ASN A 61 -22.27 11.63 -2.21
C ASN A 61 -23.27 11.27 -3.33
N PRO A 62 -24.58 11.43 -3.12
CA PRO A 62 -25.58 11.05 -4.12
C PRO A 62 -25.56 11.97 -5.36
N ARG A 63 -25.09 13.21 -5.23
CA ARG A 63 -24.98 14.15 -6.37
C ARG A 63 -23.84 13.77 -7.31
N LEU A 64 -22.72 13.33 -6.75
CA LEU A 64 -21.53 12.90 -7.51
C LEU A 64 -21.51 11.39 -7.79
N LYS A 65 -22.49 10.64 -7.28
CA LYS A 65 -22.61 9.18 -7.38
C LYS A 65 -21.32 8.43 -7.03
N ARG A 66 -20.60 8.88 -5.99
CA ARG A 66 -19.33 8.29 -5.56
C ARG A 66 -19.09 8.43 -4.07
N TYR A 67 -18.31 7.51 -3.52
CA TYR A 67 -17.79 7.61 -2.16
C TYR A 67 -16.70 8.67 -2.08
N THR A 68 -16.80 9.56 -1.11
CA THR A 68 -15.82 10.59 -0.80
C THR A 68 -15.33 10.38 0.62
N TYR A 69 -14.02 10.44 0.81
CA TYR A 69 -13.45 10.36 2.15
C TYR A 69 -13.61 11.72 2.84
N VAL A 70 -14.27 11.72 3.99
CA VAL A 70 -14.40 12.88 4.87
C VAL A 70 -13.27 12.80 5.88
N GLU A 71 -12.43 13.84 5.91
CA GLU A 71 -11.35 13.92 6.88
C GLU A 71 -11.90 14.02 8.31
N GLY A 72 -11.16 13.47 9.28
CA GLY A 72 -11.53 13.57 10.68
C GLY A 72 -11.49 15.02 11.16
N TYR A 73 -12.41 15.39 12.06
CA TYR A 73 -12.56 16.77 12.51
C TYR A 73 -12.96 16.85 13.97
N TRP A 74 -12.78 18.03 14.55
CA TRP A 74 -13.20 18.33 15.91
C TRP A 74 -14.67 18.77 15.93
N LEU A 75 -15.54 17.98 16.56
CA LEU A 75 -16.95 18.31 16.74
C LEU A 75 -17.16 18.98 18.10
N LYS A 76 -17.73 20.18 18.10
CA LYS A 76 -18.15 20.87 19.34
C LYS A 76 -19.37 20.16 19.92
N ARG A 77 -19.31 19.73 21.18
CA ARG A 77 -20.47 19.16 21.88
C ARG A 77 -21.60 20.18 21.94
N ARG A 78 -22.77 19.82 21.43
CA ARG A 78 -24.00 20.62 21.58
C ARG A 78 -24.47 20.54 23.03
N ASN A 79 -24.88 21.68 23.58
CA ASN A 79 -25.45 21.75 24.92
C ASN A 79 -26.83 21.05 24.90
N PRO A 80 -27.08 20.01 25.73
CA PRO A 80 -28.31 19.21 25.68
C PRO A 80 -29.60 20.02 25.84
N LYS A 81 -29.54 21.21 26.46
CA LYS A 81 -30.69 22.12 26.61
C LYS A 81 -31.27 22.63 25.28
N GLN A 82 -30.58 22.46 24.16
CA GLN A 82 -31.04 22.93 22.83
C GLN A 82 -31.60 21.83 21.93
N VAL A 83 -31.65 20.57 22.37
CA VAL A 83 -32.28 19.51 21.59
C VAL A 83 -33.79 19.62 21.80
N LYS A 84 -34.46 20.40 20.95
CA LYS A 84 -35.91 20.36 20.80
C LYS A 84 -36.22 18.95 20.27
N VAL A 85 -36.66 18.06 21.15
CA VAL A 85 -36.99 16.68 20.79
C VAL A 85 -38.15 16.75 19.79
N VAL A 86 -37.87 16.52 18.51
CA VAL A 86 -38.91 16.41 17.49
C VAL A 86 -39.52 15.03 17.65
N HIS A 87 -40.68 14.96 18.32
CA HIS A 87 -41.50 13.76 18.29
C HIS A 87 -42.08 13.62 16.89
N TYR A 88 -41.62 12.61 16.15
CA TYR A 88 -42.30 12.19 14.93
C TYR A 88 -43.55 11.42 15.36
N HIS A 89 -44.71 12.05 15.22
CA HIS A 89 -45.96 11.31 15.19
C HIS A 89 -45.99 10.51 13.89
N THR A 90 -45.72 9.21 13.97
CA THR A 90 -46.08 8.26 12.92
C THR A 90 -47.61 8.20 12.85
N SER A 91 -48.21 9.03 12.02
CA SER A 91 -49.59 8.85 11.55
C SER A 91 -49.61 7.60 10.67
N SER A 92 -49.98 6.47 11.28
CA SER A 92 -50.26 5.21 10.60
C SER A 92 -51.49 5.41 9.72
N CYS A 93 -51.30 5.35 8.40
CA CYS A 93 -52.41 5.25 7.46
C CYS A 93 -53.09 3.89 7.65
N HIS A 94 -54.40 3.92 7.86
CA HIS A 94 -55.30 2.77 7.79
C HIS A 94 -56.17 2.90 6.54
#